data_AF-A0AAE1JFP7-F1
#
_entry.id   AF-A0AAE1JFP7-F1
#
_cell.length_a   1.000
_cell.length_b   1.000
_cell.length_c   1.000
_cell.angle_alpha   90.00
_cell.angle_beta   90.00
_cell.angle_gamma   90.00
#
_symmetry.space_group_name_H-M   'P 1'
#
loop_
_entity.id
_entity.type
_entity.pdbx_description
1 polymer ?
#
loop_
_entity_poly.entity_id
_entity_poly.type
_entity_poly.pdbx_seq_one_letter_code
_entity_poly.pdbx_strand_id
1 'polypeptide(L)'
;MVVIRKPTSSLHSLFLFFSVFLLLLHRISAADFTDLVYKGCADQKFQDPSGIYSQNLKSLVATLVAQSAQKVFASTTSGDGQNAIRGLYQCRGDLSNSDCYKCVSKIPDMLDKLCGQVVAARIQLNGCYLRYEIVGFKQVSGTQLLYKVCGSIHC
;
A
#
# COMPACT_ATOMS: atom_id res chain seq x y z
N MET A 1 -7.53 -53.40 -47.97
CA MET A 1 -7.83 -52.86 -46.63
C MET A 1 -6.94 -51.63 -46.43
N VAL A 2 -7.48 -50.41 -46.55
CA VAL A 2 -6.70 -49.17 -46.39
C VAL A 2 -6.80 -48.73 -44.92
N VAL A 3 -5.68 -48.74 -44.20
CA VAL A 3 -5.62 -48.25 -42.81
C VAL A 3 -5.33 -46.75 -42.84
N ILE A 4 -6.34 -45.94 -42.56
CA ILE A 4 -6.20 -44.49 -42.42
C ILE A 4 -5.66 -44.20 -41.01
N ARG A 5 -4.39 -43.80 -40.89
CA ARG A 5 -3.81 -43.29 -39.64
C ARG A 5 -4.34 -41.87 -39.38
N LYS A 6 -5.02 -41.66 -38.25
CA LYS A 6 -5.46 -40.33 -37.78
C LYS A 6 -4.28 -39.52 -37.22
N PRO A 7 -4.20 -38.19 -37.47
CA PRO A 7 -3.13 -37.34 -36.98
C PRO A 7 -3.40 -36.92 -35.52
N THR A 8 -2.77 -37.58 -34.56
CA THR A 8 -2.90 -37.30 -33.12
C THR A 8 -1.89 -36.27 -32.58
N SER A 9 -0.92 -35.83 -33.40
CA SER A 9 0.16 -34.92 -32.99
C SER A 9 -0.21 -33.42 -32.99
N SER A 10 -1.19 -33.02 -33.80
CA SER A 10 -1.55 -31.61 -33.98
C SER A 10 -2.20 -30.98 -32.74
N LEU A 11 -2.93 -31.78 -31.95
CA LEU A 11 -3.68 -31.29 -30.80
C LEU A 11 -2.76 -31.01 -29.59
N HIS A 12 -1.76 -31.88 -29.37
CA HIS A 12 -0.76 -31.68 -28.32
C HIS A 12 0.12 -30.44 -28.57
N SER A 13 0.50 -30.20 -29.82
CA SER A 13 1.26 -29.01 -30.17
C SER A 13 0.46 -27.73 -29.89
N LEU A 14 -0.84 -27.72 -30.18
CA LEU A 14 -1.72 -26.58 -29.90
C LEU A 14 -1.85 -26.32 -28.38
N PHE A 15 -1.95 -27.38 -27.57
CA PHE A 15 -1.98 -27.29 -26.12
C PHE A 15 -0.68 -26.73 -25.52
N LEU A 16 0.48 -27.10 -26.08
CA LEU A 16 1.77 -26.57 -25.66
C LEU A 16 1.93 -25.09 -26.04
N PHE A 17 1.51 -24.69 -27.24
CA PHE A 17 1.51 -23.27 -27.62
C PHE A 17 0.56 -22.44 -26.75
N PHE A 18 -0.62 -22.96 -26.42
CA PHE A 18 -1.57 -22.31 -25.53
C PHE A 18 -1.06 -22.20 -24.09
N SER A 19 -0.40 -23.24 -23.56
CA SER A 19 0.19 -23.18 -22.21
C SER A 19 1.37 -22.21 -22.15
N VAL A 20 2.23 -22.18 -23.17
CA VAL A 20 3.32 -21.19 -23.29
C VAL A 20 2.77 -19.78 -23.43
N PHE A 21 1.70 -19.57 -24.21
CA PHE A 21 1.02 -18.29 -24.33
C PHE A 21 0.36 -17.85 -23.01
N LEU A 22 -0.27 -18.76 -22.26
CA LEU A 22 -0.79 -18.49 -20.91
C LEU A 22 0.32 -18.16 -19.90
N LEU A 23 1.48 -18.80 -19.99
CA LEU A 23 2.67 -18.47 -19.18
C LEU A 23 3.27 -17.11 -19.56
N LEU A 24 3.22 -16.74 -20.85
CA LEU A 24 3.60 -15.41 -21.35
C LEU A 24 2.56 -14.34 -20.94
N LEU A 25 1.28 -14.67 -20.88
CA LEU A 25 0.22 -13.80 -20.33
C LEU A 25 0.29 -13.70 -18.79
N HIS A 26 0.83 -14.70 -18.09
CA HIS A 26 1.11 -14.60 -16.65
C HIS A 26 2.25 -13.62 -16.32
N ARG A 27 3.01 -13.18 -17.34
CA ARG A 27 3.96 -12.07 -17.26
C ARG A 27 3.31 -10.71 -17.54
N ILE A 28 1.97 -10.61 -17.58
CA ILE A 28 1.32 -9.30 -17.41
C ILE A 28 1.76 -8.81 -16.04
N SER A 29 2.67 -7.83 -16.07
CA SER A 29 3.26 -7.19 -14.90
C SER A 29 2.18 -7.02 -13.83
N ALA A 30 2.35 -7.62 -12.65
CA ALA A 30 1.72 -7.04 -11.47
C ALA A 30 2.16 -5.57 -11.50
N ALA A 31 1.22 -4.64 -11.64
CA ALA A 31 1.56 -3.24 -11.51
C ALA A 31 2.23 -3.10 -10.13
N ASP A 32 3.45 -2.57 -10.05
CA ASP A 32 4.12 -2.43 -8.76
C ASP A 32 3.38 -1.37 -7.95
N PHE A 33 2.46 -1.85 -7.12
CA PHE A 33 1.63 -1.04 -6.25
C PHE A 33 2.30 -0.76 -4.91
N THR A 34 3.55 -1.23 -4.72
CA THR A 34 4.30 -1.09 -3.47
C THR A 34 5.45 -0.09 -3.54
N ASP A 35 5.78 0.40 -4.73
CA ASP A 35 6.78 1.46 -4.91
C ASP A 35 6.40 2.76 -4.17
N LEU A 36 7.41 3.38 -3.54
CA LEU A 36 7.27 4.65 -2.84
C LEU A 36 7.08 5.80 -3.84
N VAL A 37 5.98 6.54 -3.68
CA VAL A 37 5.71 7.76 -4.44
C VAL A 37 6.13 8.98 -3.65
N TYR A 38 5.69 9.07 -2.39
CA TYR A 38 5.91 10.25 -1.56
C TYR A 38 5.92 9.90 -0.08
N LYS A 39 6.73 10.62 0.68
CA LYS A 39 6.71 10.64 2.14
C LYS A 39 6.58 12.05 2.67
N GLY A 40 5.82 12.22 3.74
CA GLY A 40 5.78 13.44 4.53
C GLY A 40 5.90 13.09 6.01
N CYS A 41 6.85 13.70 6.71
CA CYS A 41 7.07 13.51 8.14
C CYS A 41 6.94 14.88 8.82
N ALA A 42 6.34 14.94 10.00
CA ALA A 42 6.36 16.15 10.81
C ALA A 42 7.78 16.42 11.34
N ASP A 43 8.13 17.69 11.50
CA ASP A 43 9.39 18.09 12.12
C ASP A 43 9.41 17.79 13.62
N GLN A 44 8.23 17.78 14.25
CA GLN A 44 8.07 17.48 15.67
C GLN A 44 8.15 15.97 15.91
N LYS A 45 9.04 15.58 16.84
CA LYS A 45 9.14 14.22 17.36
C LYS A 45 8.18 14.00 18.52
N PHE A 46 7.82 12.74 18.79
CA PHE A 46 7.12 12.41 20.03
C PHE A 46 8.00 12.73 21.25
N GLN A 47 7.40 13.34 22.26
CA GLN A 47 7.96 13.33 23.62
C GLN A 47 7.39 12.12 24.36
N ASP A 48 8.11 11.00 24.30
CA ASP A 48 7.59 9.70 24.71
C ASP A 48 8.44 9.00 25.79
N PRO A 49 8.65 9.61 26.97
CA PRO A 49 9.46 9.01 28.03
C PRO A 49 8.86 7.72 28.59
N SER A 50 7.53 7.58 28.55
CA SER A 50 6.80 6.41 29.02
C SER A 50 6.51 5.37 27.93
N GLY A 51 6.81 5.67 26.66
CA GLY A 51 6.55 4.78 25.53
C GLY A 51 5.08 4.70 25.10
N ILE A 52 4.20 5.55 25.63
CA ILE A 52 2.75 5.53 25.36
C ILE A 52 2.46 5.91 23.91
N TYR A 53 3.14 6.93 23.35
CA TYR A 53 2.91 7.32 21.96
C TYR A 53 3.34 6.22 20.99
N SER A 54 4.50 5.62 21.24
CA SER A 54 5.03 4.50 20.44
C SER A 54 4.09 3.30 20.48
N GLN A 55 3.52 2.98 21.64
CA GLN A 55 2.55 1.90 21.80
C GLN A 55 1.23 2.20 21.08
N ASN A 56 0.69 3.41 21.23
CA ASN A 56 -0.54 3.82 20.56
C ASN A 56 -0.36 3.83 19.03
N LEU A 57 0.79 4.30 18.53
CA LEU A 57 1.10 4.30 17.11
C LEU A 57 1.19 2.86 16.57
N LYS A 58 1.90 1.97 17.28
CA LYS A 58 2.00 0.56 16.91
C LYS A 58 0.62 -0.11 16.85
N SER A 59 -0.22 0.14 17.85
CA SER A 59 -1.60 -0.38 17.92
C SER A 59 -2.47 0.16 16.78
N LEU A 60 -2.38 1.47 16.50
CA LEU A 60 -3.08 2.13 15.41
C LEU A 60 -2.72 1.50 14.05
N VAL A 61 -1.43 1.41 13.76
CA VAL A 61 -0.92 0.90 12.48
C VAL A 61 -1.25 -0.58 12.31
N ALA A 62 -1.11 -1.40 13.36
CA ALA A 62 -1.50 -2.80 13.33
C ALA A 62 -3.00 -2.97 13.04
N THR A 63 -3.85 -2.15 13.64
CA THR A 63 -5.30 -2.16 13.40
C THR A 63 -5.63 -1.80 11.95
N LEU A 64 -5.00 -0.75 11.42
CA LEU A 64 -5.20 -0.32 10.03
C LEU A 64 -4.76 -1.40 9.03
N VAL A 65 -3.59 -2.03 9.27
CA VAL A 65 -3.10 -3.16 8.46
C VAL A 65 -4.10 -4.32 8.51
N ALA A 66 -4.58 -4.71 9.70
CA ALA A 66 -5.57 -5.78 9.80
C ALA A 66 -6.87 -5.48 9.05
N GLN A 67 -7.36 -4.24 9.11
CA GLN A 67 -8.57 -3.81 8.40
C GLN A 67 -8.42 -3.81 6.88
N SER A 68 -7.21 -3.57 6.36
CA SER A 68 -6.93 -3.57 4.91
C SER A 68 -7.14 -4.93 4.23
N ALA A 69 -7.20 -6.02 5.00
CA ALA A 69 -7.56 -7.34 4.49
C ALA A 69 -9.05 -7.48 4.10
N GLN A 70 -9.90 -6.52 4.49
CA GLN A 70 -11.35 -6.60 4.27
C GLN A 70 -11.94 -5.37 3.59
N LYS A 71 -11.25 -4.23 3.68
CA LYS A 71 -11.73 -2.94 3.17
C LYS A 71 -10.60 -2.25 2.43
N VAL A 72 -10.94 -1.40 1.47
CA VAL A 72 -9.99 -0.54 0.76
C VAL A 72 -9.75 0.80 1.46
N PHE A 73 -10.53 1.10 2.50
CA PHE A 73 -10.41 2.31 3.31
C PHE A 73 -10.85 2.01 4.75
N ALA A 74 -10.09 2.53 5.71
CA ALA A 74 -10.56 2.66 7.08
C ALA A 74 -9.83 3.80 7.78
N SER A 75 -10.47 4.35 8.81
CA SER A 75 -9.86 5.25 9.77
C SER A 75 -10.13 4.74 11.18
N THR A 76 -9.19 5.00 12.09
CA THR A 76 -9.33 4.65 13.50
C THR A 76 -8.48 5.58 14.36
N THR A 77 -8.68 5.51 15.66
CA THR A 77 -7.92 6.25 16.67
C THR A 77 -7.40 5.24 17.70
N SER A 78 -6.18 5.42 18.16
CA SER A 78 -5.60 4.65 19.27
C SER A 78 -5.15 5.60 20.38
N GLY A 79 -5.33 5.19 21.63
CA GLY A 79 -5.14 6.03 22.81
C GLY A 79 -6.29 7.00 23.09
N ASP A 80 -6.14 7.78 24.16
CA ASP A 80 -7.11 8.75 24.65
C ASP A 80 -6.45 10.09 25.02
N GLY A 81 -7.28 11.12 25.24
CA GLY A 81 -6.84 12.44 25.67
C GLY A 81 -5.71 13.04 24.81
N GLN A 82 -4.61 13.40 25.44
CA GLN A 82 -3.43 14.00 24.80
C GLN A 82 -2.54 12.98 24.06
N ASN A 83 -2.74 11.68 24.32
CA ASN A 83 -1.96 10.60 23.73
C ASN A 83 -2.68 9.94 22.55
N ALA A 84 -3.86 10.45 22.18
CA ALA A 84 -4.65 9.93 21.08
C ALA A 84 -3.99 10.22 19.72
N ILE A 85 -3.85 9.18 18.91
CA ILE A 85 -3.33 9.24 17.55
C ILE A 85 -4.43 8.76 16.62
N ARG A 86 -4.79 9.59 15.65
CA ARG A 86 -5.75 9.25 14.59
C ARG A 86 -5.00 8.86 13.34
N GLY A 87 -5.54 7.91 12.60
CA GLY A 87 -4.95 7.48 11.33
C GLY A 87 -5.99 6.92 10.38
N LEU A 88 -5.56 6.78 9.14
CA LEU A 88 -6.32 6.12 8.09
C LEU A 88 -5.38 5.47 7.08
N TYR A 89 -5.90 4.48 6.36
CA TYR A 89 -5.33 4.07 5.09
C TYR A 89 -6.37 4.19 3.98
N GLN A 90 -5.90 4.30 2.75
CA GLN A 90 -6.69 4.25 1.55
C GLN A 90 -5.92 3.54 0.45
N CYS A 91 -6.47 2.44 -0.06
CA CYS A 91 -5.98 1.76 -1.25
C CYS A 91 -6.63 2.37 -2.50
N ARG A 92 -5.98 2.19 -3.65
CA ARG A 92 -6.63 2.42 -4.94
C ARG A 92 -7.85 1.52 -5.07
N GLY A 93 -8.91 2.05 -5.69
CA GLY A 93 -10.21 1.36 -5.78
C GLY A 93 -10.22 0.14 -6.70
N ASP A 94 -9.21 -0.04 -7.54
CA ASP A 94 -9.07 -1.18 -8.44
C ASP A 94 -8.32 -2.38 -7.82
N LEU A 95 -7.75 -2.22 -6.62
CA LEU A 95 -7.05 -3.29 -5.93
C LEU A 95 -8.03 -4.25 -5.24
N SER A 96 -7.70 -5.54 -5.28
CA SER A 96 -8.33 -6.54 -4.42
C SER A 96 -8.00 -6.28 -2.96
N ASN A 97 -8.81 -6.77 -2.01
CA ASN A 97 -8.49 -6.70 -0.59
C ASN A 97 -7.13 -7.36 -0.26
N SER A 98 -6.75 -8.42 -0.99
CA SER A 98 -5.45 -9.07 -0.82
C SER A 98 -4.30 -8.15 -1.22
N ASP A 99 -4.42 -7.46 -2.35
CA ASP A 99 -3.37 -6.53 -2.83
C ASP A 99 -3.34 -5.24 -2.02
N CYS A 100 -4.50 -4.76 -1.57
CA CYS A 100 -4.60 -3.68 -0.59
C CYS A 100 -3.86 -4.04 0.70
N TYR A 101 -4.10 -5.23 1.25
CA TYR A 101 -3.37 -5.72 2.42
C TYR A 101 -1.87 -5.81 2.20
N LYS A 102 -1.43 -6.39 1.07
CA LYS A 102 0.00 -6.46 0.71
C LYS A 102 0.63 -5.06 0.66
N CYS A 103 -0.07 -4.09 0.09
CA CYS A 103 0.40 -2.71 0.00
C CYS A 103 0.51 -2.06 1.39
N VAL A 104 -0.58 -2.04 2.15
CA VAL A 104 -0.65 -1.37 3.45
C VAL A 104 0.34 -2.00 4.45
N SER A 105 0.56 -3.31 4.36
CA SER A 105 1.53 -4.03 5.20
C SER A 105 3.00 -3.64 4.97
N LYS A 106 3.34 -2.94 3.88
CA LYS A 106 4.69 -2.39 3.67
C LYS A 106 4.95 -1.10 4.42
N ILE A 107 3.89 -0.35 4.72
CA ILE A 107 4.01 0.99 5.28
C ILE A 107 4.62 1.03 6.69
N PRO A 108 4.35 0.10 7.64
CA PRO A 108 4.94 0.15 8.98
C PRO A 108 6.48 0.22 8.95
N ASP A 109 7.11 -0.69 8.20
CA ASP A 109 8.58 -0.71 8.05
C ASP A 109 9.11 0.57 7.37
N MET A 110 8.35 1.13 6.43
CA MET A 110 8.72 2.37 5.75
C MET A 110 8.58 3.59 6.66
N LEU A 111 7.55 3.66 7.50
CA LEU A 111 7.39 4.72 8.50
C LEU A 111 8.60 4.78 9.43
N ASP A 112 8.97 3.63 9.98
CA ASP A 112 10.11 3.53 10.91
C ASP A 112 11.42 3.96 10.23
N LYS A 113 11.68 3.48 9.01
CA LYS A 113 12.91 3.79 8.26
C LYS A 113 12.97 5.23 7.74
N LEU A 114 11.85 5.81 7.34
CA LEU A 114 11.82 7.07 6.59
C LEU A 114 11.44 8.30 7.41
N CYS A 115 10.69 8.12 8.49
CA CYS A 115 10.21 9.18 9.37
C CYS A 115 10.62 8.99 10.85
N GLY A 116 10.86 7.75 11.30
CA GLY A 116 11.11 7.48 12.71
C GLY A 116 9.91 7.86 13.59
N GLN A 117 10.20 8.32 14.83
CA GLN A 117 9.16 8.60 15.83
C GLN A 117 8.72 10.08 15.81
N VAL A 118 7.87 10.42 14.83
CA VAL A 118 7.32 11.78 14.62
C VAL A 118 5.82 11.85 14.87
N VAL A 119 5.32 13.03 15.28
CA VAL A 119 3.92 13.22 15.70
C VAL A 119 2.89 13.09 14.60
N ALA A 120 3.32 13.19 13.34
CA ALA A 120 2.49 12.91 12.17
C ALA A 120 3.35 12.44 11.01
N ALA A 121 2.83 11.50 10.24
CA ALA A 121 3.50 11.03 9.02
C ALA A 121 2.48 10.59 7.96
N ARG A 122 2.94 10.59 6.72
CA ARG A 122 2.22 10.20 5.52
C ARG A 122 3.16 9.38 4.63
N ILE A 123 2.71 8.22 4.19
CA ILE A 123 3.40 7.41 3.19
C ILE A 123 2.42 7.14 2.06
N GLN A 124 2.82 7.50 0.85
CA GLN A 124 2.10 7.20 -0.39
C GLN A 124 2.93 6.20 -1.19
N LEU A 125 2.35 5.02 -1.42
CA LEU A 125 2.81 4.04 -2.40
C LEU A 125 1.92 4.12 -3.64
N ASN A 126 2.34 3.47 -4.73
CA ASN A 126 1.54 3.41 -5.96
C ASN A 126 0.13 2.83 -5.73
N GLY A 127 -0.03 1.92 -4.77
CA GLY A 127 -1.27 1.21 -4.46
C GLY A 127 -2.07 1.75 -3.28
N CYS A 128 -1.40 2.39 -2.33
CA CYS A 128 -2.02 2.74 -1.06
C CYS A 128 -1.36 3.93 -0.40
N TYR A 129 -2.14 4.57 0.45
CA TYR A 129 -1.79 5.70 1.27
C TYR A 129 -2.06 5.35 2.72
N LEU A 130 -1.18 5.76 3.62
CA LEU A 130 -1.47 5.75 5.06
C LEU A 130 -0.98 7.06 5.66
N ARG A 131 -1.80 7.61 6.54
CA ARG A 131 -1.43 8.75 7.38
C ARG A 131 -1.79 8.52 8.83
N TYR A 132 -0.99 9.08 9.72
CA TYR A 132 -1.36 9.27 11.11
C TYR A 132 -0.95 10.66 11.58
N GLU A 133 -1.64 11.14 12.62
CA GLU A 133 -1.33 12.39 13.30
C GLU A 133 -1.87 12.35 14.73
N ILE A 134 -1.17 12.99 15.66
CA ILE A 134 -1.73 13.24 17.00
C ILE A 134 -2.98 14.12 16.89
N VAL A 135 -3.91 13.96 17.83
CA VAL A 135 -5.06 14.86 17.92
C VAL A 135 -4.58 16.30 18.16
N GLY A 136 -5.10 17.25 17.37
CA GLY A 136 -4.71 18.65 17.45
C GLY A 136 -3.48 19.04 16.60
N PHE A 137 -2.88 18.09 15.87
CA PHE A 137 -1.83 18.42 14.90
C PHE A 137 -2.36 19.40 13.83
N LYS A 138 -1.52 20.36 13.43
CA LYS A 138 -1.89 21.38 12.44
C LYS A 138 -2.26 20.72 11.12
N GLN A 139 -3.51 20.88 10.71
CA GLN A 139 -3.97 20.32 9.45
C GLN A 139 -3.29 21.02 8.28
N VAL A 140 -2.79 20.20 7.37
CA VAL A 140 -2.35 20.66 6.05
C VAL A 140 -3.61 20.77 5.18
N SER A 141 -3.75 21.86 4.43
CA SER A 141 -4.89 22.05 3.54
C SER A 141 -5.03 20.87 2.58
N GLY A 142 -6.24 20.38 2.37
CA GLY A 142 -6.52 19.32 1.40
C GLY A 142 -6.19 19.68 -0.05
N THR A 143 -5.98 20.97 -0.33
CA THR A 143 -5.59 21.49 -1.65
C THR A 143 -4.10 21.85 -1.76
N GLN A 144 -3.33 21.69 -0.68
CA GLN A 144 -1.89 21.97 -0.73
C GLN A 144 -1.18 20.90 -1.57
N LEU A 145 -0.41 21.34 -2.57
CA LEU A 145 0.46 20.45 -3.35
C LEU A 145 1.56 19.88 -2.43
N LEU A 146 1.51 18.56 -2.21
CA LEU A 146 2.50 17.85 -1.39
C LEU A 146 3.66 17.29 -2.21
N TYR A 147 3.37 16.85 -3.44
CA TYR A 147 4.33 16.17 -4.30
C TYR A 147 3.95 16.35 -5.76
N LYS A 148 4.94 16.58 -6.62
CA LYS A 148 4.78 16.64 -8.08
C LYS A 148 6.03 16.07 -8.71
N VAL A 149 5.85 15.14 -9.64
CA VAL A 149 6.88 14.72 -10.59
C VAL A 149 6.42 15.19 -11.95
N CYS A 150 7.35 15.73 -12.72
CA CYS A 150 7.09 16.16 -14.08
C CYS A 150 7.86 15.30 -15.07
N GLY A 151 7.27 15.07 -16.24
CA GLY A 151 7.97 14.44 -17.34
C GLY A 151 8.90 15.43 -18.04
N SER A 152 9.63 14.93 -19.04
CA SER A 152 10.60 15.74 -19.80
C SER A 152 9.98 16.88 -20.63
N ILE A 153 8.65 16.89 -20.81
CA ILE A 153 7.98 17.82 -21.74
C ILE A 153 7.04 18.78 -20.99
N HIS A 154 6.40 18.38 -19.87
CA HIS A 154 5.50 19.26 -19.11
C HIS A 154 5.38 18.89 -17.62
N CYS A 155 5.02 19.93 -16.85
CA CYS A 155 4.44 19.96 -15.51
C CYS A 155 3.07 20.67 -15.63
#